data_AF-A0A347WCX3-F1
#
_entry.id   AF-A0A347WCX3-F1
#
_cell.length_a   1.000
_cell.length_b   1.000
_cell.length_c   1.000
_cell.angle_alpha   90.00
_cell.angle_beta   90.00
_cell.angle_gamma   90.00
#
_symmetry.space_group_name_H-M   'P 1'
#
loop_
_entity.id
_entity.type
_entity.pdbx_description
1 polymer ?
#
loop_
_entity_poly.entity_id
_entity_poly.type
_entity_poly.pdbx_seq_one_letter_code
_entity_poly.pdbx_strand_id
1 'polypeptide(L)'
;MIPAHPLSRLRRMALTFCTVPMLALVGACSNASDSIDFAPACPVVEVPSEAADYYQYAGNDHDVTHLVARASLTRVVGSCEAGAQRSVMTNMKIGLHVERGPASKAEFVNIPYFVAVVFNGEIKSKKEFVAYVSFEDGRMQDLTHTRNIPITLPVSRHIHSDQYHIEIGFQLTKAQLDFNRAHLVMPTFRKM
;
A
#
# COMPACT_ATOMS: atom_id res chain seq x y z
N MET A 1 8.07 39.68 -61.76
CA MET A 1 6.99 40.47 -62.42
C MET A 1 6.25 41.23 -61.33
N ILE A 2 6.53 42.55 -61.27
CA ILE A 2 5.67 43.73 -60.97
C ILE A 2 4.22 43.41 -60.51
N PRO A 3 3.54 44.15 -59.57
CA PRO A 3 3.80 45.53 -59.09
C PRO A 3 3.66 45.80 -57.58
N ALA A 4 4.17 46.99 -57.20
CA ALA A 4 3.74 47.80 -56.07
C ALA A 4 2.44 48.57 -56.38
N HIS A 5 1.70 48.99 -55.34
CA HIS A 5 0.80 50.18 -55.22
C HIS A 5 -0.32 49.89 -54.18
N PRO A 6 -1.04 50.88 -53.64
CA PRO A 6 -0.63 52.20 -53.15
C PRO A 6 -1.17 52.47 -51.72
N LEU A 7 -0.58 53.46 -51.04
CA LEU A 7 -1.22 54.16 -49.91
C LEU A 7 -2.31 55.08 -50.46
N SER A 8 -3.57 54.89 -50.06
CA SER A 8 -4.66 55.80 -50.40
C SER A 8 -5.53 56.16 -49.19
N ARG A 9 -5.36 57.42 -48.79
CA ARG A 9 -6.36 58.39 -48.30
C ARG A 9 -7.38 57.94 -47.25
N LEU A 10 -7.18 58.51 -46.06
CA LEU A 10 -8.25 58.83 -45.12
C LEU A 10 -9.46 59.46 -45.84
N ARG A 11 -10.64 58.93 -45.56
CA ARG A 11 -11.90 59.64 -45.75
C ARG A 11 -12.72 59.56 -44.46
N ARG A 12 -12.79 60.69 -43.76
CA ARG A 12 -13.73 60.95 -42.67
C ARG A 12 -15.15 60.92 -43.24
N MET A 13 -16.03 60.09 -42.69
CA MET A 13 -17.49 60.23 -42.74
C MET A 13 -18.03 59.29 -41.65
N ALA A 14 -18.40 59.84 -40.50
CA ALA A 14 -19.73 60.34 -40.17
C ALA A 14 -20.41 59.31 -39.26
N LEU A 15 -20.73 59.76 -38.05
CA LEU A 15 -21.45 59.01 -37.03
C LEU A 15 -22.76 58.48 -37.59
N THR A 16 -23.01 57.20 -37.35
CA THR A 16 -24.38 56.69 -37.28
C THR A 16 -24.46 55.79 -36.05
N PHE A 17 -25.14 56.30 -35.01
CA PHE A 17 -25.51 55.57 -33.81
C PHE A 17 -26.32 54.33 -34.20
N CYS A 18 -25.75 53.15 -34.01
CA CYS A 18 -26.48 51.89 -34.04
C CYS A 18 -26.40 51.31 -32.63
N THR A 19 -27.44 51.57 -31.84
CA THR A 19 -27.65 50.99 -30.52
C THR A 19 -27.86 49.48 -30.67
N VAL A 20 -26.80 48.70 -30.45
CA VAL A 20 -26.88 47.24 -30.31
C VAL A 20 -27.32 46.95 -28.87
N PRO A 21 -28.42 46.22 -28.63
CA PRO A 21 -28.78 45.79 -27.29
C PRO A 21 -27.78 44.71 -26.87
N MET A 22 -26.88 45.09 -25.98
CA MET A 22 -25.93 44.18 -25.33
C MET A 22 -26.72 43.30 -24.36
N LEU A 23 -27.14 42.13 -24.85
CA LEU A 23 -27.69 41.07 -24.00
C LEU A 23 -26.57 40.59 -23.08
N ALA A 24 -26.61 41.03 -21.82
CA ALA A 24 -25.75 40.56 -20.76
C ALA A 24 -26.08 39.10 -20.44
N LEU A 25 -25.38 38.17 -21.09
CA LEU A 25 -25.25 36.79 -20.61
C LEU A 25 -24.39 36.84 -19.34
N VAL A 26 -25.04 37.08 -18.20
CA VAL A 26 -24.42 36.90 -16.89
C VAL A 26 -24.09 35.42 -16.75
N GLY A 27 -22.80 35.12 -16.69
CA GLY A 27 -22.28 33.78 -16.53
C GLY A 27 -22.89 33.10 -15.31
N ALA A 28 -23.68 32.05 -15.53
CA ALA A 28 -23.94 31.04 -14.53
C ALA A 28 -22.67 30.21 -14.37
N CYS A 29 -21.72 30.70 -13.58
CA CYS A 29 -20.78 29.80 -12.92
C CYS A 29 -21.61 29.00 -11.93
N SER A 30 -22.15 27.86 -12.38
CA SER A 30 -22.62 26.85 -11.46
C SER A 30 -21.43 26.49 -10.59
N ASN A 31 -21.49 26.87 -9.32
CA ASN A 31 -20.62 26.33 -8.28
C ASN A 31 -20.90 24.84 -8.20
N ALA A 32 -20.27 24.07 -9.09
CA ALA A 32 -19.87 22.72 -8.77
C ALA A 32 -18.96 22.91 -7.55
N SER A 33 -19.52 22.68 -6.38
CA SER A 33 -18.76 22.46 -5.17
C SER A 33 -17.86 21.26 -5.46
N ASP A 34 -16.68 21.53 -6.02
CA ASP A 34 -15.51 20.66 -5.92
C ASP A 34 -15.21 20.56 -4.43
N SER A 35 -15.95 19.70 -3.73
CA SER A 35 -15.49 19.15 -2.47
C SER A 35 -14.23 18.39 -2.82
N ILE A 36 -13.08 19.01 -2.56
CA ILE A 36 -11.80 18.32 -2.54
C ILE A 36 -11.91 17.31 -1.38
N ASP A 37 -12.46 16.14 -1.66
CA ASP A 37 -12.48 15.02 -0.71
C ASP A 37 -11.04 14.53 -0.57
N PHE A 38 -10.42 14.88 0.55
CA PHE A 38 -9.09 14.40 0.88
C PHE A 38 -9.15 12.90 1.16
N ALA A 39 -8.20 12.16 0.58
CA ALA A 39 -8.06 10.73 0.87
C ALA A 39 -7.91 10.53 2.40
N PRO A 40 -8.63 9.57 2.99
CA PRO A 40 -8.54 9.31 4.41
C PRO A 40 -7.12 8.86 4.79
N ALA A 41 -6.70 9.18 6.01
CA ALA A 41 -5.45 8.67 6.56
C ALA A 41 -5.49 7.13 6.64
N CYS A 42 -4.37 6.50 6.31
CA CYS A 42 -4.22 5.06 6.49
C CYS A 42 -3.99 4.69 7.96
N PRO A 43 -4.47 3.52 8.40
CA PRO A 43 -4.07 2.94 9.68
C PRO A 43 -2.56 2.70 9.71
N VAL A 44 -1.99 2.72 10.92
CA VAL A 44 -0.57 2.38 11.12
C VAL A 44 -0.40 0.89 10.87
N VAL A 45 0.65 0.51 10.15
CA VAL A 45 1.02 -0.89 9.95
C VAL A 45 2.24 -1.21 10.77
N GLU A 46 2.18 -2.29 11.54
CA GLU A 46 3.25 -2.75 12.40
C GLU A 46 3.63 -4.19 12.04
N VAL A 47 4.93 -4.49 12.11
CA VAL A 47 5.46 -5.84 11.93
C VAL A 47 6.13 -6.23 13.24
N PRO A 48 5.51 -7.09 14.06
CA PRO A 48 6.13 -7.58 15.27
C PRO A 48 7.46 -8.24 14.92
N SER A 49 8.54 -7.82 15.59
CA SER A 49 9.90 -8.26 15.27
C SER A 49 10.03 -9.79 15.31
N GLU A 50 9.36 -10.43 16.27
CA GLU A 50 9.33 -11.87 16.49
C GLU A 50 8.63 -12.65 15.37
N ALA A 51 7.82 -11.97 14.57
CA ALA A 51 7.08 -12.53 13.45
C ALA A 51 7.55 -11.98 12.09
N ALA A 52 8.62 -11.19 12.05
CA ALA A 52 9.13 -10.57 10.82
C ALA A 52 9.90 -11.55 9.92
N ASP A 53 10.44 -12.62 10.51
CA ASP A 53 11.24 -13.64 9.84
C ASP A 53 10.61 -15.03 10.00
N TYR A 54 10.76 -15.86 8.97
CA TYR A 54 10.33 -17.25 8.93
C TYR A 54 11.54 -18.12 8.61
N TYR A 55 11.77 -19.13 9.44
CA TYR A 55 12.79 -20.14 9.22
C TYR A 55 12.15 -21.52 9.23
N GLN A 56 12.39 -22.29 8.18
CA GLN A 56 11.98 -23.68 8.09
C GLN A 56 13.22 -24.56 8.01
N TYR A 57 13.41 -25.41 9.00
CA TYR A 57 14.48 -26.41 9.05
C TYR A 57 13.92 -27.80 8.77
N ALA A 58 14.75 -28.66 8.20
CA ALA A 58 14.51 -30.09 8.12
C ALA A 58 14.96 -30.74 9.44
N GLY A 59 14.03 -31.26 10.22
CA GLY A 59 14.34 -31.85 11.54
C GLY A 59 14.21 -30.84 12.68
N ASN A 60 14.92 -31.12 13.79
CA ASN A 60 14.73 -30.43 15.08
C ASN A 60 15.92 -29.55 15.50
N ASP A 61 17.00 -29.50 14.72
CA ASP A 61 18.12 -28.60 14.97
C ASP A 61 18.00 -27.33 14.11
N HIS A 62 18.91 -26.38 14.34
CA HIS A 62 18.99 -25.11 13.63
C HIS A 62 20.29 -24.99 12.83
N ASP A 63 20.80 -26.12 12.33
CA ASP A 63 21.97 -26.11 11.46
C ASP A 63 21.60 -25.50 10.09
N VAL A 64 22.44 -24.61 9.57
CA VAL A 64 22.22 -23.97 8.27
C VAL A 64 22.15 -25.00 7.13
N THR A 65 22.84 -26.13 7.26
CA THR A 65 22.79 -27.24 6.29
C THR A 65 21.43 -27.92 6.26
N HIS A 66 20.63 -27.78 7.32
CA HIS A 66 19.26 -28.26 7.42
C HIS A 66 18.21 -27.19 7.09
N LEU A 67 18.61 -25.95 6.76
CA LEU A 67 17.67 -24.91 6.36
C LEU A 67 16.99 -25.30 5.04
N VAL A 68 15.67 -25.35 5.06
CA VAL A 68 14.81 -25.61 3.88
C VAL A 68 14.47 -24.29 3.20
N ALA A 69 14.02 -23.30 3.98
CA ALA A 69 13.68 -21.99 3.46
C ALA A 69 13.80 -20.93 4.56
N ARG A 70 14.16 -19.72 4.14
CA ARG A 70 14.07 -18.50 4.94
C ARG A 70 13.17 -17.51 4.23
N ALA A 71 12.38 -16.76 4.97
CA ALA A 71 11.68 -15.61 4.44
C ALA A 71 11.69 -14.44 5.42
N SER A 72 11.72 -13.22 4.89
CA SER A 72 11.70 -11.98 5.66
C SER A 72 10.68 -11.02 5.06
N LEU A 73 9.90 -10.37 5.91
CA LEU A 73 9.02 -9.26 5.50
C LEU A 73 9.88 -8.04 5.21
N THR A 74 9.79 -7.50 4.00
CA THR A 74 10.71 -6.44 3.53
C THR A 74 10.08 -5.05 3.53
N ARG A 75 8.79 -4.96 3.19
CA ARG A 75 8.04 -3.71 3.13
C ARG A 75 6.55 -3.97 3.12
N VAL A 76 5.78 -2.96 3.51
CA VAL A 76 4.33 -2.91 3.26
C VAL A 76 4.04 -1.70 2.41
N VAL A 77 3.31 -1.90 1.31
CA VAL A 77 2.85 -0.82 0.44
C VAL A 77 1.34 -0.86 0.43
N GLY A 78 0.70 0.27 0.69
CA GLY A 78 -0.75 0.34 0.70
C GLY A 78 -1.29 1.71 0.30
N SER A 79 -2.61 1.77 0.18
CA SER A 79 -3.38 2.96 -0.14
C SER A 79 -4.72 2.92 0.59
N CYS A 80 -5.26 4.09 0.91
CA CYS A 80 -6.55 4.21 1.58
C CYS A 80 -7.49 5.13 0.81
N GLU A 81 -8.74 4.71 0.75
CA GLU A 81 -9.82 5.41 0.06
C GLU A 81 -11.07 5.40 0.93
N ALA A 82 -11.96 6.37 0.70
CA ALA A 82 -13.26 6.37 1.35
C ALA A 82 -14.06 5.16 0.88
N GLY A 83 -14.52 4.35 1.83
CA GLY A 83 -15.38 3.21 1.59
C GLY A 83 -16.86 3.55 1.76
N ALA A 84 -17.72 2.59 1.41
CA ALA A 84 -19.16 2.72 1.66
C ALA A 84 -19.49 2.76 3.16
N GLN A 85 -20.63 3.33 3.53
CA GLN A 85 -21.20 3.23 4.89
C GLN A 85 -20.26 3.70 6.02
N ARG A 86 -19.58 4.84 5.83
CA ARG A 86 -18.58 5.37 6.79
C ARG A 86 -17.50 4.34 7.09
N SER A 87 -16.78 3.93 6.06
CA SER A 87 -15.61 3.08 6.21
C SER A 87 -14.42 3.68 5.47
N VAL A 88 -13.23 3.21 5.82
CA VAL A 88 -12.01 3.41 5.04
C VAL A 88 -11.63 2.06 4.48
N MET A 89 -11.50 1.99 3.15
CA MET A 89 -10.96 0.82 2.47
C MET A 89 -9.45 0.96 2.40
N THR A 90 -8.74 0.04 3.04
CA THR A 90 -7.28 -0.05 3.04
C THR A 90 -6.88 -1.20 2.13
N ASN A 91 -6.12 -0.89 1.08
CA ASN A 91 -5.53 -1.88 0.18
C ASN A 91 -4.05 -2.01 0.49
N MET A 92 -3.53 -3.23 0.64
CA MET A 92 -2.11 -3.43 0.90
C MET A 92 -1.51 -4.65 0.19
N LYS A 93 -0.21 -4.56 -0.08
CA LYS A 93 0.65 -5.66 -0.51
C LYS A 93 1.86 -5.72 0.41
N ILE A 94 2.21 -6.93 0.80
CA ILE A 94 3.35 -7.19 1.67
C ILE A 94 4.49 -7.71 0.79
N GLY A 95 5.67 -7.10 0.89
CA GLY A 95 6.88 -7.56 0.22
C GLY A 95 7.54 -8.67 1.02
N LEU A 96 8.00 -9.71 0.33
CA LEU A 96 8.75 -10.83 0.91
C LEU A 96 10.08 -10.99 0.19
N HIS A 97 11.14 -11.21 0.95
CA HIS A 97 12.37 -11.80 0.44
C HIS A 97 12.39 -13.24 0.91
N VAL A 98 12.46 -14.17 -0.05
CA VAL A 98 12.45 -15.60 0.23
C VAL A 98 13.71 -16.22 -0.33
N GLU A 99 14.39 -17.02 0.50
CA GLU A 99 15.62 -17.71 0.16
C GLU A 99 15.40 -19.22 0.29
N ARG A 100 15.84 -19.96 -0.74
CA ARG A 100 15.88 -21.41 -0.75
C ARG A 100 17.11 -21.87 0.04
N GLY A 101 16.90 -22.71 1.03
CA GLY A 101 17.99 -23.29 1.82
C GLY A 101 18.58 -24.56 1.19
N PRO A 102 19.79 -24.97 1.62
CA PRO A 102 20.49 -26.14 1.08
C PRO A 102 19.77 -27.48 1.31
N ALA A 103 18.89 -27.56 2.33
CA ALA A 103 18.09 -28.76 2.58
C ALA A 103 16.77 -28.80 1.79
N SER A 104 16.49 -27.79 0.95
CA SER A 104 15.23 -27.77 0.18
C SER A 104 15.22 -28.86 -0.89
N LYS A 105 14.29 -29.81 -0.72
CA LYS A 105 14.04 -30.89 -1.69
C LYS A 105 12.98 -30.53 -2.73
N ALA A 106 12.25 -29.44 -2.52
CA ALA A 106 11.18 -28.98 -3.39
C ALA A 106 11.59 -27.69 -4.11
N GLU A 107 11.07 -27.52 -5.33
CA GLU A 107 11.20 -26.31 -6.11
C GLU A 107 10.17 -25.24 -5.72
N PHE A 108 9.52 -25.36 -4.56
CA PHE A 108 8.59 -24.35 -4.05
C PHE A 108 8.49 -24.38 -2.52
N VAL A 109 7.99 -23.30 -1.94
CA VAL A 109 7.66 -23.20 -0.51
C VAL A 109 6.32 -22.49 -0.30
N ASN A 110 5.57 -22.96 0.70
CA ASN A 110 4.33 -22.34 1.16
C ASN A 110 4.58 -21.69 2.52
N ILE A 111 4.54 -20.37 2.57
CA ILE A 111 4.89 -19.59 3.77
C ILE A 111 3.61 -19.01 4.36
N PRO A 112 3.16 -19.48 5.53
CA PRO A 112 1.96 -18.98 6.15
C PRO A 112 2.23 -17.62 6.81
N TYR A 113 1.32 -16.67 6.64
CA TYR A 113 1.40 -15.33 7.22
C TYR A 113 0.02 -14.87 7.68
N PHE A 114 -0.03 -13.87 8.55
CA PHE A 114 -1.28 -13.31 9.05
C PHE A 114 -1.35 -11.80 8.84
N VAL A 115 -2.59 -11.30 8.81
CA VAL A 115 -2.91 -9.89 8.95
C VAL A 115 -3.94 -9.76 10.06
N ALA A 116 -3.63 -8.96 11.07
CA ALA A 116 -4.49 -8.70 12.22
C ALA A 116 -4.87 -7.22 12.29
N VAL A 117 -6.16 -6.94 12.50
CA VAL A 117 -6.67 -5.59 12.77
C VAL A 117 -6.80 -5.44 14.27
N VAL A 118 -6.08 -4.46 14.81
CA VAL A 118 -6.03 -4.11 16.22
C VAL A 118 -6.74 -2.77 16.41
N PHE A 119 -7.59 -2.70 17.43
CA PHE A 119 -8.27 -1.47 17.82
C PHE A 119 -8.23 -1.33 19.33
N ASN A 120 -7.68 -0.23 19.83
CA ASN A 120 -7.45 0.01 21.27
C ASN A 120 -6.70 -1.13 21.97
N GLY A 121 -5.67 -1.69 21.32
CA GLY A 121 -4.84 -2.76 21.87
C GLY A 121 -5.46 -4.15 21.86
N GLU A 122 -6.65 -4.32 21.26
CA GLU A 122 -7.30 -5.62 21.12
C GLU A 122 -7.39 -6.04 19.65
N ILE A 123 -7.02 -7.30 19.37
CA ILE A 123 -7.18 -7.90 18.05
C ILE A 123 -8.68 -8.08 17.77
N LYS A 124 -9.23 -7.29 16.84
CA LYS A 124 -10.63 -7.37 16.41
C LYS A 124 -10.85 -8.40 15.32
N SER A 125 -9.84 -8.64 14.51
CA SER A 125 -9.87 -9.65 13.45
C SER A 125 -8.46 -10.10 13.14
N LYS A 126 -8.28 -11.38 12.82
CA LYS A 126 -7.03 -11.95 12.31
C LYS A 126 -7.37 -12.91 11.18
N LYS A 127 -6.66 -12.79 10.07
CA LYS A 127 -6.77 -13.72 8.94
C LYS A 127 -5.41 -14.28 8.57
N GLU A 128 -5.38 -15.58 8.37
CA GLU A 128 -4.19 -16.31 7.91
C GLU A 128 -4.26 -16.54 6.40
N PHE A 129 -3.11 -16.48 5.78
CA PHE A 129 -2.88 -16.59 4.34
C PHE A 129 -1.64 -17.45 4.10
N VAL A 130 -1.44 -17.86 2.85
CA VAL A 130 -0.26 -18.61 2.42
C VAL A 130 0.34 -17.94 1.20
N ALA A 131 1.62 -17.58 1.30
CA ALA A 131 2.42 -17.12 0.18
C ALA A 131 3.09 -18.33 -0.49
N TYR A 132 2.77 -18.55 -1.77
CA TYR A 132 3.43 -19.56 -2.59
C TYR A 132 4.59 -18.92 -3.34
N VAL A 133 5.79 -19.50 -3.22
CA VAL A 133 6.99 -19.08 -3.96
C VAL A 133 7.59 -20.28 -4.66
N SER A 134 7.86 -20.15 -5.96
CA SER A 134 8.49 -21.17 -6.80
C SER A 134 9.95 -20.80 -7.10
N PHE A 135 10.80 -21.81 -7.15
CA PHE A 135 12.22 -21.80 -7.49
C PHE A 135 12.52 -22.63 -8.75
N GLU A 136 11.49 -23.01 -9.52
CA GLU A 136 11.59 -23.91 -10.70
C GLU A 136 12.52 -23.41 -11.80
N ASP A 137 12.87 -22.11 -11.81
CA ASP A 137 13.85 -21.51 -12.71
C ASP A 137 15.30 -21.64 -12.22
N GLY A 138 15.52 -22.39 -11.13
CA GLY A 138 16.82 -22.60 -10.50
C GLY A 138 17.28 -21.43 -9.63
N ARG A 139 16.42 -20.44 -9.36
CA ARG A 139 16.79 -19.31 -8.51
C ARG A 139 16.91 -19.72 -7.04
N MET A 140 17.91 -19.18 -6.34
CA MET A 140 18.11 -19.42 -4.91
C MET A 140 17.35 -18.43 -4.02
N GLN A 141 16.84 -17.34 -4.59
CA GLN A 141 16.06 -16.34 -3.86
C GLN A 141 15.05 -15.65 -4.78
N ASP A 142 13.98 -15.14 -4.18
CA ASP A 142 12.95 -14.34 -4.83
C ASP A 142 12.58 -13.11 -3.99
N LEU A 143 12.43 -11.97 -4.66
CA LEU A 143 11.91 -10.73 -4.08
C LEU A 143 10.52 -10.51 -4.66
N THR A 144 9.51 -10.86 -3.88
CA THR A 144 8.12 -10.94 -4.34
C THR A 144 7.19 -10.12 -3.44
N HIS A 145 5.90 -10.13 -3.76
CA HIS A 145 4.88 -9.53 -2.92
C HIS A 145 3.59 -10.35 -2.92
N THR A 146 2.80 -10.20 -1.86
CA THR A 146 1.47 -10.81 -1.79
C THR A 146 0.54 -10.24 -2.87
N ARG A 147 -0.59 -10.92 -3.09
CA ARG A 147 -1.74 -10.29 -3.74
C ARG A 147 -2.24 -9.10 -2.91
N ASN A 148 -3.03 -8.24 -3.54
CA ASN A 148 -3.69 -7.14 -2.84
C ASN A 148 -4.61 -7.69 -1.74
N ILE A 149 -4.53 -7.11 -0.55
CA ILE A 149 -5.32 -7.46 0.64
C ILE A 149 -6.22 -6.26 0.96
N PRO A 150 -7.51 -6.31 0.60
CA PRO A 150 -8.46 -5.27 0.97
C PRO A 150 -8.94 -5.47 2.41
N ILE A 151 -8.96 -4.40 3.19
CA ILE A 151 -9.42 -4.35 4.57
C ILE A 151 -10.38 -3.17 4.71
N THR A 152 -11.60 -3.46 5.13
CA THR A 152 -12.62 -2.43 5.39
C THR A 152 -12.62 -2.11 6.88
N LEU A 153 -12.26 -0.87 7.22
CA LEU A 153 -12.24 -0.38 8.59
C LEU A 153 -13.44 0.54 8.80
N PRO A 154 -14.37 0.22 9.72
CA PRO A 154 -15.48 1.12 10.03
C PRO A 154 -14.96 2.37 10.71
N VAL A 155 -15.48 3.54 10.32
CA VAL A 155 -15.14 4.83 10.92
C VAL A 155 -16.41 5.58 11.33
N SER A 156 -16.27 6.51 12.26
CA SER A 156 -17.36 7.36 12.73
C SER A 156 -16.81 8.70 13.21
N ARG A 157 -17.67 9.56 13.76
CA ARG A 157 -17.22 10.81 14.40
C ARG A 157 -16.29 10.60 15.60
N HIS A 158 -16.26 9.40 16.18
CA HIS A 158 -15.42 9.06 17.34
C HIS A 158 -14.47 7.88 17.06
N ILE A 159 -14.49 7.34 15.84
CA ILE A 159 -13.65 6.22 15.41
C ILE A 159 -12.96 6.66 14.14
N HIS A 160 -11.68 6.97 14.25
CA HIS A 160 -10.84 7.41 13.15
C HIS A 160 -9.95 6.26 12.69
N SER A 161 -9.53 6.29 11.42
CA SER A 161 -8.72 5.22 10.83
C SER A 161 -7.34 5.08 11.46
N ASP A 162 -6.81 6.15 12.05
CA ASP A 162 -5.53 6.19 12.77
C ASP A 162 -5.56 5.51 14.14
N GLN A 163 -6.74 5.22 14.69
CA GLN A 163 -6.90 4.41 15.92
C GLN A 163 -6.80 2.90 15.65
N TYR A 164 -6.87 2.51 14.37
CA TYR A 164 -6.61 1.14 13.97
C TYR A 164 -5.11 0.94 13.73
N HIS A 165 -4.60 -0.16 14.24
CA HIS A 165 -3.30 -0.69 13.87
C HIS A 165 -3.51 -1.98 13.08
N ILE A 166 -2.68 -2.20 12.07
CA ILE A 166 -2.65 -3.45 11.33
C ILE A 166 -1.33 -4.14 11.62
N GLU A 167 -1.40 -5.27 12.29
CA GLU A 167 -0.23 -6.10 12.55
C GLU A 167 -0.09 -7.17 11.47
N ILE A 168 1.12 -7.32 10.94
CA ILE A 168 1.44 -8.28 9.89
C ILE A 168 2.66 -9.08 10.33
N GLY A 169 2.59 -10.40 10.17
CA GLY A 169 3.70 -11.28 10.52
C GLY A 169 3.55 -12.64 9.87
N PHE A 170 4.62 -13.44 9.92
CA PHE A 170 4.53 -14.85 9.60
C PHE A 170 3.72 -15.60 10.66
N GLN A 171 2.94 -16.58 10.22
CA GLN A 171 2.20 -17.46 11.11
C GLN A 171 3.14 -18.57 11.59
N LEU A 172 3.90 -18.24 12.62
CA LEU A 172 4.95 -19.12 13.15
C LEU A 172 4.37 -20.21 14.04
N THR A 173 4.99 -21.39 13.97
CA THR A 173 4.87 -22.39 15.03
C THR A 173 5.55 -21.91 16.31
N LYS A 174 5.24 -22.54 17.45
CA LYS A 174 5.88 -22.21 18.73
C LYS A 174 7.41 -22.30 18.66
N ALA A 175 7.95 -23.36 18.04
CA ALA A 175 9.38 -23.56 17.89
C ALA A 175 10.04 -22.46 17.05
N GLN A 176 9.39 -22.05 15.95
CA GLN A 176 9.88 -20.95 15.11
C GLN A 176 9.85 -19.61 15.83
N LEU A 177 8.77 -19.34 16.58
CA LEU A 177 8.68 -18.12 17.39
C LEU A 177 9.76 -18.07 18.47
N ASP A 178 10.02 -19.19 19.13
CA ASP A 178 11.08 -19.30 20.15
C ASP A 178 12.47 -19.12 19.53
N PHE A 179 12.71 -19.72 18.37
CA PHE A 179 13.94 -19.52 17.60
C PHE A 179 14.15 -18.04 17.30
N ASN A 180 13.12 -17.37 16.75
CA ASN A 180 13.17 -15.94 16.47
C ASN A 180 13.47 -15.14 17.74
N ARG A 181 12.75 -15.35 18.84
CA ARG A 181 13.01 -14.63 20.11
C ARG A 181 14.43 -14.80 20.63
N ALA A 182 15.04 -15.96 20.42
CA ALA A 182 16.41 -16.24 20.87
C ALA A 182 17.49 -15.66 19.93
N HIS A 183 17.18 -15.46 18.64
CA HIS A 183 18.19 -15.12 17.61
C HIS A 183 17.92 -13.79 16.89
N LEU A 184 16.80 -13.12 17.16
CA LEU A 184 16.54 -11.79 16.65
C LEU A 184 17.45 -10.79 17.37
N VAL A 185 18.26 -10.10 16.59
CA VAL A 185 18.92 -8.87 17.04
C VAL A 185 17.84 -7.79 17.11
N MET A 186 17.23 -7.62 18.28
CA MET A 186 16.35 -6.48 18.53
C MET A 186 17.15 -5.18 18.27
N PRO A 187 16.81 -4.36 17.26
CA PRO A 187 17.41 -3.05 17.15
C PRO A 187 17.03 -2.27 18.42
N THR A 188 18.02 -1.96 19.24
CA THR A 188 17.83 -1.15 20.44
C THR A 188 17.62 0.29 19.96
N PHE A 189 16.37 0.65 19.65
CA PHE A 189 16.03 2.05 19.39
C PHE A 189 16.07 2.79 20.73
N ARG A 190 17.22 3.39 21.03
CA ARG A 190 17.30 4.42 22.07
C ARG A 190 16.46 5.59 21.57
N LYS A 191 15.30 5.83 22.20
CA LYS A 191 14.58 7.09 22.02
C LYS A 191 15.55 8.23 22.33
N MET A 192 15.91 9.03 21.33
CA MET A 192 16.49 10.35 21.54
C MET A 192 15.36 11.33 21.85
#